data_AF-A0A357CKL2-F1
#
_entry.id   AF-A0A357CKL2-F1
#
_cell.length_a   1.000
_cell.length_b   1.000
_cell.length_c   1.000
_cell.angle_alpha   90.00
_cell.angle_beta   90.00
_cell.angle_gamma   90.00
#
_symmetry.space_group_name_H-M   'P 1'
#
loop_
_entity.id
_entity.type
_entity.pdbx_description
1 polymer ?
#
loop_
_entity_poly.entity_id
_entity_poly.type
_entity_poly.pdbx_seq_one_letter_code
_entity_poly.pdbx_strand_id
1 'polypeptide(L)' 'MADFYRDLVAILREHGCKLVRQGKGSHEIWFSPVNERYVTVPRSTKSRHTANEVLKQAGLPKAF' A
#
# COMPACT_ATOMS: atom_id res chain seq x y z
N MET A 1 -17.21 1.03 -8.93
CA MET A 1 -16.31 0.02 -8.33
C MET A 1 -15.39 0.80 -7.41
N ALA A 2 -15.30 0.49 -6.12
CA ALA A 2 -14.49 1.29 -5.20
C ALA A 2 -13.00 0.98 -5.43
N ASP A 3 -12.25 1.95 -5.93
CA ASP A 3 -10.80 1.85 -6.12
C ASP A 3 -10.11 2.30 -4.82
N PHE A 4 -9.91 1.37 -3.89
CA PHE A 4 -9.25 1.61 -2.60
C PHE A 4 -7.78 2.01 -2.75
N TYR A 5 -7.19 1.83 -3.93
CA TYR A 5 -5.80 2.17 -4.21
C TYR A 5 -5.48 3.64 -3.93
N ARG A 6 -6.37 4.58 -4.31
CA ARG A 6 -6.11 6.02 -4.13
C ARG A 6 -6.00 6.39 -2.66
N ASP A 7 -6.94 5.90 -1.85
CA ASP A 7 -6.96 6.14 -0.40
C ASP A 7 -5.81 5.41 0.30
N LEU A 8 -5.52 4.17 -0.11
CA LEU A 8 -4.38 3.39 0.40
C LEU A 8 -3.05 4.12 0.16
N VAL A 9 -2.83 4.67 -1.04
CA VAL A 9 -1.63 5.44 -1.36
C VAL A 9 -1.57 6.75 -0.57
N ALA A 10 -2.71 7.40 -0.33
CA ALA A 10 -2.75 8.60 0.51
C ALA A 10 -2.29 8.29 1.94
N ILE A 11 -2.83 7.23 2.55
CA ILE A 11 -2.44 6.77 3.90
C ILE A 11 -0.95 6.39 3.94
N LEU A 12 -0.48 5.61 2.96
CA LEU A 12 0.93 5.22 2.89
C LEU A 12 1.85 6.45 2.85
N ARG A 13 1.53 7.45 2.02
CA ARG A 13 2.31 8.70 1.93
C ARG A 13 2.26 9.53 3.22
N GLU A 14 1.10 9.61 3.86
CA GLU A 14 0.91 10.31 5.13
C GLU A 14 1.80 9.72 6.24
N HIS A 15 1.95 8.39 6.25
CA HIS A 15 2.88 7.68 7.12
C HIS A 15 4.35 7.67 6.63
N GLY A 16 4.67 8.46 5.61
CA GLY A 16 6.04 8.60 5.09
C GLY A 16 6.53 7.42 4.25
N CYS A 17 5.65 6.49 3.86
CA CYS A 17 6.01 5.42 2.93
C CYS A 17 6.32 6.00 1.56
N LYS A 18 7.32 5.44 0.88
CA LYS A 18 7.81 5.95 -0.40
C LYS A 18 7.76 4.89 -1.48
N LEU A 19 7.32 5.28 -2.67
CA LEU A 19 7.43 4.41 -3.84
C LEU A 19 8.90 4.23 -4.19
N VAL A 20 9.37 2.99 -4.17
CA VAL A 20 10.76 2.62 -4.48
C VAL A 20 10.89 2.33 -5.97
N ARG A 21 9.98 1.52 -6.51
CA ARG A 21 9.96 1.14 -7.92
C ARG A 21 8.62 0.57 -8.33
N GLN A 22 8.34 0.58 -9.63
CA GLN A 22 7.26 -0.24 -10.19
C GLN A 22 7.74 -1.69 -10.33
N GLY A 23 6.92 -2.62 -9.85
CA GLY A 23 7.09 -4.05 -10.04
C GLY A 23 6.54 -4.51 -11.40
N LYS A 24 6.41 -5.83 -11.58
CA LYS A 24 5.89 -6.40 -12.83
C LYS A 24 4.39 -6.11 -12.97
N GLY A 25 4.00 -5.50 -14.09
CA GLY A 25 2.62 -5.17 -14.41
C GLY A 25 2.09 -4.00 -13.58
N SER A 26 0.96 -4.20 -12.90
CA SER A 26 0.30 -3.18 -12.07
C SER A 26 0.72 -3.21 -10.59
N HIS A 27 1.84 -3.83 -10.25
CA HIS A 27 2.33 -3.86 -8.87
C HIS A 27 3.35 -2.75 -8.63
N GLU A 28 3.27 -2.11 -7.48
CA GLU A 28 4.22 -1.08 -7.04
C GLU A 28 4.92 -1.54 -5.77
N ILE A 29 6.22 -1.29 -5.65
CA ILE A 29 6.99 -1.61 -4.44
C ILE A 29 7.20 -0.32 -3.67
N TRP A 30 6.68 -0.30 -2.45
CA TRP A 30 6.77 0.81 -1.52
C TRP A 30 7.66 0.43 -0.34
N PHE A 31 8.40 1.38 0.20
CA PHE A 31 9.16 1.21 1.43
C PHE A 31 8.41 1.86 2.57
N SER A 32 8.19 1.11 3.65
CA SER A 32 7.63 1.62 4.89
C SER A 32 8.75 1.96 5.88
N PRO A 33 8.87 3.22 6.32
CA PRO A 33 9.81 3.59 7.38
C PRO A 33 9.34 3.11 8.77
N VAL A 34 8.08 2.68 8.92
CA VAL A 34 7.52 2.29 10.23
C VAL A 34 8.11 0.98 10.72
N ASN A 35 8.33 0.04 9.82
CA ASN A 35 8.88 -1.27 10.13
C ASN A 35 10.09 -1.64 9.25
N GLU A 36 10.61 -0.66 8.49
CA GLU A 36 11.76 -0.79 7.59
C GLU A 36 11.60 -1.91 6.54
N ARG A 37 10.37 -2.16 6.08
CA ARG A 37 10.06 -3.21 5.10
C ARG A 37 9.57 -2.67 3.78
N TYR A 38 9.80 -3.45 2.73
CA TYR A 38 9.20 -3.26 1.43
C TYR A 38 7.83 -3.95 1.36
N VAL A 39 6.84 -3.23 0.86
CA VAL A 39 5.47 -3.71 0.65
C VAL A 39 5.10 -3.62 -0.82
N THR A 40 4.35 -4.62 -1.29
CA THR A 40 3.87 -4.64 -2.67
C THR A 40 2.43 -4.19 -2.72
N VAL A 41 2.17 -3.09 -3.43
CA VAL A 41 0.85 -2.47 -3.55
C VAL A 41 0.32 -2.73 -4.97
N PRO A 42 -0.74 -3.52 -5.14
CA PRO A 42 -1.37 -3.69 -6.45
C PRO A 42 -2.19 -2.45 -6.82
N ARG A 43 -1.96 -1.86 -7.99
CA ARG A 43 -2.74 -0.72 -8.51
C ARG A 43 -4.21 -1.08 -8.74
N SER A 44 -4.50 -2.36 -9.00
CA SER A 44 -5.85 -2.90 -9.17
C SER A 44 -6.50 -3.31 -7.84
N THR A 45 -6.16 -2.65 -6.72
CA THR A 45 -6.74 -2.96 -5.40
C THR A 45 -8.22 -2.56 -5.37
N LYS A 46 -9.09 -3.55 -5.61
CA LYS A 46 -10.56 -3.42 -5.59
C LYS A 46 -11.21 -3.99 -4.34
N SER A 47 -10.41 -4.55 -3.42
CA SER A 47 -10.89 -5.20 -2.20
C SER A 47 -10.31 -4.54 -0.95
N ARG A 48 -11.20 -4.26 0.01
CA ARG A 48 -10.84 -3.80 1.36
C ARG A 48 -9.86 -4.74 2.07
N HIS A 49 -9.98 -6.05 1.82
CA HIS A 49 -9.12 -7.05 2.44
C HIS A 49 -7.69 -6.90 1.96
N THR A 50 -7.49 -6.73 0.65
CA THR A 50 -6.17 -6.50 0.07
C THR A 50 -5.57 -5.18 0.55
N ALA A 51 -6.34 -4.10 0.60
CA ALA A 51 -5.87 -2.81 1.11
C ALA A 51 -5.40 -2.91 2.57
N ASN A 52 -6.19 -3.57 3.43
CA ASN A 52 -5.82 -3.78 4.84
C ASN A 52 -4.61 -4.69 5.02
N GLU A 53 -4.44 -5.72 4.19
CA GLU A 53 -3.24 -6.56 4.24
C GLU A 53 -1.98 -5.78 3.84
N VAL A 54 -2.08 -4.87 2.86
CA VAL A 54 -0.97 -3.96 2.52
C VAL A 54 -0.62 -3.04 3.70
N LEU A 55 -1.62 -2.44 4.36
CA LEU A 55 -1.39 -1.60 5.54
C LEU A 55 -0.72 -2.40 6.66
N LYS A 56 -1.21 -3.61 6.93
CA LYS A 56 -0.63 -4.52 7.91
C LYS A 56 0.82 -4.89 7.58
N GLN A 57 1.13 -5.17 6.30
CA GLN A 57 2.50 -5.42 5.85
C GLN A 57 3.41 -4.19 6.03
N ALA A 58 2.84 -2.98 5.87
CA ALA A 58 3.54 -1.73 6.09
C ALA A 58 3.71 -1.39 7.59
N GLY A 59 3.15 -2.19 8.50
CA GLY A 59 3.15 -1.91 9.94
C GLY A 59 2.12 -0.86 10.37
N LEU A 60 1.11 -0.59 9.53
CA LEU A 60 0.05 0.37 9.76
C LEU A 60 -1.24 -0.30 10.24
N PRO A 61 -2.08 0.42 11.01
CA PRO A 61 -3.40 -0.07 11.38
C PRO A 61 -4.31 -0.23 10.16
N LYS A 62 -5.33 -1.07 10.29
CA LYS A 62 -6.38 -1.22 9.26
C LYS A 62 -7.16 0.08 9.13
N ALA A 63 -7.48 0.47 7.89
CA ALA A 63 -8.23 1.69 7.60
C ALA A 63 -9.49 1.45 6.72
N PHE A 64 -9.72 0.21 6.27
CA PHE A 64 -10.80 -0.16 5.34
C PHE A 64 -11.65 -1.36 5.81
#